data_AF-A0A895YEH9-F1
#
_entry.id   AF-A0A895YEH9-F1
#
_cell.length_a   1.000
_cell.length_b   1.000
_cell.length_c   1.000
_cell.angle_alpha   90.00
_cell.angle_beta   90.00
_cell.angle_gamma   90.00
#
_symmetry.space_group_name_H-M   'P 1'
#
loop_
_entity.id
_entity.type
_entity.pdbx_description
1 polymer ?
#
loop_
_entity_poly.entity_id
_entity_poly.type
_entity_poly.pdbx_seq_one_letter_code
_entity_poly.pdbx_strand_id
1 'polypeptide(L)'
;MSEPPPASSWAEPPEFYLDENLAGRTVRRFITELGYRVHTGASVFSKAVLDKSLSDNDWLPIAGRKGWVVICRDQHILLRDGELKAYLDAKVHLFLLPGDIARAQIIELLQVNLREMCTLAAARIPNVYWLTRHGIETYEDKSSRRRRSNTRKNPVPRQRERVSPSQRSARSRKSG
;
A
#
# COMPACT_ATOMS: atom_id res chain seq x y z
N MET A 1 -12.02 11.64 -18.12
CA MET A 1 -11.65 11.46 -16.71
C MET A 1 -12.17 12.67 -15.94
N SER A 2 -12.86 12.48 -14.83
CA SER A 2 -13.33 13.61 -14.01
C SER A 2 -12.15 14.34 -13.38
N GLU A 3 -12.29 15.65 -13.20
CA GLU A 3 -11.29 16.46 -12.52
C GLU A 3 -11.10 16.00 -11.06
N PRO A 4 -9.87 16.12 -10.51
CA PRO A 4 -9.62 15.78 -9.11
C PRO A 4 -10.41 16.72 -8.20
N PRO A 5 -11.05 16.21 -7.13
CA PRO A 5 -11.88 17.05 -6.28
C PRO A 5 -11.02 18.07 -5.54
N PRO A 6 -11.39 19.36 -5.50
CA PRO A 6 -10.75 20.33 -4.62
C PRO A 6 -11.07 20.01 -3.15
N ALA A 7 -10.25 20.52 -2.23
CA ALA A 7 -10.43 20.36 -0.80
C ALA A 7 -11.82 20.84 -0.31
N SER A 8 -12.38 21.88 -0.94
CA SER A 8 -13.72 22.39 -0.65
C SER A 8 -14.86 21.42 -0.96
N SER A 9 -14.59 20.29 -1.63
CA SER A 9 -15.57 19.22 -1.84
C SER A 9 -15.83 18.38 -0.60
N TRP A 10 -15.07 18.59 0.48
CA TRP A 10 -15.13 17.80 1.70
C TRP A 10 -15.47 18.70 2.89
N ALA A 11 -16.34 18.23 3.78
CA ALA A 11 -16.63 18.94 5.03
C ALA A 11 -15.39 19.06 5.92
N GLU A 12 -14.59 17.99 5.97
CA GLU A 12 -13.27 17.95 6.60
C GLU A 12 -12.26 17.40 5.58
N PRO A 13 -11.57 18.26 4.81
CA PRO A 13 -10.61 17.79 3.82
C PRO A 13 -9.42 17.09 4.50
N PRO A 14 -8.96 15.95 3.98
CA PRO A 14 -7.75 15.31 4.47
C PRO A 14 -6.53 16.23 4.32
N GLU A 15 -5.63 16.17 5.30
CA GLU A 15 -4.30 16.75 5.18
C GLU A 15 -3.31 15.69 4.74
N PHE A 16 -2.36 16.05 3.89
CA PHE A 16 -1.39 15.11 3.32
C PHE A 16 -0.02 15.29 3.96
N TYR A 17 0.68 14.19 4.18
CA TYR A 17 2.12 14.18 4.47
C TYR A 17 2.85 13.55 3.29
N LEU A 18 3.81 14.28 2.72
CA LEU A 18 4.69 13.77 1.68
C LEU A 18 5.98 13.29 2.32
N ASP A 19 6.27 12.01 2.12
CA ASP A 19 7.57 11.40 2.40
C ASP A 19 8.71 12.18 1.71
N GLU A 20 9.89 12.23 2.33
CA GLU A 20 11.05 12.98 1.84
C GLU A 20 11.46 12.53 0.44
N ASN A 21 11.38 11.23 0.16
CA ASN A 21 11.67 10.65 -1.15
C ASN A 21 10.64 11.05 -2.24
N LEU A 22 9.49 11.61 -1.84
CA LEU A 22 8.43 12.08 -2.72
C LEU A 22 8.29 13.61 -2.74
N ALA A 23 8.76 14.32 -1.71
CA ALA A 23 8.50 15.73 -1.40
C ALA A 23 9.10 16.76 -2.40
N GLY A 24 9.05 16.46 -3.70
CA GLY A 24 9.37 17.38 -4.77
C GLY A 24 8.32 18.49 -4.93
N ARG A 25 8.80 19.68 -5.33
CA ARG A 25 8.00 20.90 -5.52
C ARG A 25 6.74 20.68 -6.37
N THR A 26 6.82 19.89 -7.43
CA THR A 26 5.68 19.64 -8.35
C THR A 26 4.53 18.88 -7.70
N VAL A 27 4.83 17.81 -6.94
CA VAL A 27 3.78 16.99 -6.29
C VAL A 27 3.09 17.80 -5.20
N ARG A 28 3.88 18.50 -4.37
CA ARG A 28 3.35 19.42 -3.36
C ARG A 28 2.45 20.47 -4.02
N ARG A 29 2.94 21.14 -5.07
CA ARG A 29 2.21 22.19 -5.77
C ARG A 29 0.86 21.69 -6.29
N PHE A 30 0.84 20.54 -6.96
CA PHE A 30 -0.39 19.92 -7.47
C PHE A 30 -1.45 19.74 -6.38
N ILE A 31 -1.07 19.19 -5.22
CA ILE A 31 -2.00 18.95 -4.11
C ILE A 31 -2.46 20.28 -3.47
N THR A 32 -1.54 21.24 -3.29
CA THR A 32 -1.86 22.53 -2.69
C THR A 32 -2.71 23.44 -3.59
N GLU A 33 -2.55 23.37 -4.90
CA GLU A 33 -3.37 24.14 -5.86
C GLU A 33 -4.85 23.68 -5.84
N LEU A 34 -5.11 22.45 -5.41
CA LEU A 34 -6.45 21.92 -5.15
C LEU A 34 -6.99 22.33 -3.76
N GLY A 35 -6.24 23.11 -2.99
CA GLY A 35 -6.64 23.63 -1.67
C GLY A 35 -6.35 22.72 -0.49
N TYR A 36 -5.68 21.58 -0.70
CA TYR A 36 -5.34 20.68 0.41
C TYR A 36 -4.09 21.15 1.16
N ARG A 37 -4.04 20.90 2.47
CA ARG A 37 -2.84 21.13 3.27
C ARG A 37 -1.84 20.01 3.05
N VAL A 38 -0.58 20.38 2.88
CA VAL A 38 0.53 19.45 2.66
C VAL A 38 1.64 19.71 3.65
N HIS A 39 2.01 18.66 4.36
CA HIS A 39 3.11 18.58 5.31
C HIS A 39 4.30 17.83 4.69
N THR A 40 5.49 18.20 5.10
CA THR A 40 6.74 17.52 4.77
C THR A 40 7.60 17.43 6.03
N GLY A 41 8.67 16.62 6.02
CA GLY A 41 9.63 16.60 7.13
C GLY A 41 10.08 18.01 7.53
N ALA A 42 10.43 18.84 6.53
CA ALA A 42 10.84 20.23 6.70
C ALA A 42 9.77 21.18 7.28
N SER A 43 8.48 20.88 7.14
CA SER A 43 7.41 21.72 7.71
C SER A 43 6.99 21.30 9.11
N VAL A 44 7.33 20.08 9.52
CA VAL A 44 6.88 19.48 10.79
C VAL A 44 8.01 19.43 11.81
N PHE A 45 9.24 19.17 11.38
CA PHE A 45 10.38 18.94 12.26
C PHE A 45 11.40 20.08 12.19
N SER A 46 12.09 20.29 13.31
CA SER A 46 13.19 21.26 13.36
C SER A 46 14.39 20.75 12.57
N LYS A 47 15.24 21.69 12.12
CA LYS A 47 16.48 21.35 11.40
C LYS A 47 17.35 20.35 12.16
N ALA A 48 17.47 20.50 13.49
CA ALA A 48 18.26 19.60 14.32
C ALA A 48 17.77 18.13 14.32
N VAL A 49 16.47 17.90 14.10
CA VAL A 49 15.91 16.56 13.95
C VAL A 49 16.17 16.00 12.56
N LEU A 50 16.00 16.83 11.52
CA LEU A 50 16.24 16.45 10.12
C LEU A 50 17.71 16.10 9.87
N ASP A 51 18.63 16.86 10.47
CA ASP A 51 20.08 16.63 10.36
C ASP A 51 20.51 15.26 10.93
N LYS A 52 19.69 14.62 11.79
CA LYS A 52 19.96 13.30 12.36
C LYS A 52 19.37 12.13 11.56
N SER A 53 18.83 12.40 10.37
CA SER A 53 18.00 11.47 9.58
C SER A 53 16.74 11.06 10.33
N LEU A 54 15.61 11.64 9.93
CA LEU A 54 14.30 11.38 10.54
C LEU A 54 13.93 9.90 10.32
N SER A 55 13.85 9.11 11.39
CA SER A 55 13.49 7.70 11.27
C SER A 55 11.98 7.53 11.19
N ASP A 56 11.52 6.42 10.60
CA ASP A 56 10.10 6.08 10.54
C ASP A 56 9.42 6.08 11.92
N ASN A 57 10.16 5.68 12.97
CA ASN A 57 9.68 5.70 14.35
C ASN A 57 9.41 7.11 14.89
N ASP A 58 10.04 8.15 14.31
CA ASP A 58 9.88 9.53 14.77
C ASP A 58 8.64 10.18 14.15
N TRP A 59 8.46 10.02 12.83
CA TRP A 59 7.45 10.78 12.09
C TRP A 59 6.12 10.05 11.91
N LEU A 60 6.12 8.72 11.80
CA LEU A 60 4.89 7.95 11.63
C LEU A 60 3.90 8.12 12.79
N PRO A 61 4.32 8.08 14.06
CA PRO A 61 3.39 8.29 15.16
C PRO A 61 2.77 9.68 15.15
N ILE A 62 3.48 10.69 14.65
CA ILE A 62 2.96 12.05 14.51
C ILE A 62 1.91 12.10 13.40
N ALA A 63 2.24 11.57 12.21
CA ALA A 63 1.31 11.51 11.09
C ALA A 63 0.03 10.75 11.47
N GLY A 64 0.16 9.60 12.14
CA GLY A 64 -0.96 8.80 12.64
C GLY A 64 -1.84 9.55 13.63
N ARG A 65 -1.25 10.16 14.67
CA ARG A 65 -1.99 10.96 15.66
C ARG A 65 -2.70 12.17 15.05
N LYS A 66 -2.13 12.76 14.00
CA LYS A 66 -2.72 13.91 13.29
C LYS A 66 -3.73 13.49 12.23
N GLY A 67 -3.87 12.18 11.95
CA GLY A 67 -4.76 11.67 10.91
C GLY A 67 -4.32 12.06 9.50
N TRP A 68 -3.04 12.34 9.30
CA TRP A 68 -2.52 12.72 7.99
C TRP A 68 -2.51 11.54 7.02
N VAL A 69 -2.88 11.81 5.78
CA VAL A 69 -2.76 10.87 4.67
C VAL A 69 -1.32 10.89 4.18
N VAL A 70 -0.63 9.76 4.30
CA VAL A 70 0.77 9.64 3.90
C VAL A 70 0.86 9.19 2.45
N ILE A 71 1.63 9.91 1.64
CA ILE A 71 1.99 9.46 0.28
C ILE A 71 3.49 9.18 0.26
N CYS A 72 3.84 7.95 -0.12
CA CYS A 72 5.22 7.45 -0.10
C CYS A 72 5.57 6.77 -1.41
N ARG A 73 6.86 6.81 -1.78
CA ARG A 73 7.40 6.10 -2.94
C ARG A 73 8.26 4.89 -2.55
N ASP A 74 8.84 4.91 -1.35
CA ASP A 74 9.67 3.80 -0.91
C ASP A 74 8.80 2.56 -0.64
N GLN A 75 8.99 1.52 -1.45
CA GLN A 75 8.29 0.24 -1.29
C GLN A 75 9.07 -0.76 -0.43
N HIS A 76 10.35 -0.48 -0.16
CA HIS A 76 11.18 -1.37 0.66
C HIS A 76 10.71 -1.40 2.12
N ILE A 77 10.03 -0.34 2.56
CA ILE A 77 9.37 -0.24 3.88
C ILE A 77 8.40 -1.40 4.18
N LEU A 78 7.94 -2.12 3.15
CA LEU A 78 7.00 -3.23 3.29
C LEU A 78 7.64 -4.61 3.15
N LEU A 79 8.95 -4.67 2.86
CA LEU A 79 9.68 -5.93 2.69
C LEU A 79 10.29 -6.42 4.01
N ARG A 80 10.34 -5.57 5.03
CA ARG A 80 10.83 -5.90 6.37
C ARG A 80 9.64 -6.03 7.30
N ASP A 81 9.44 -7.23 7.85
CA ASP A 81 8.29 -7.54 8.71
C ASP A 81 8.17 -6.59 9.92
N GLY A 82 9.31 -6.10 10.44
CA GLY A 82 9.35 -5.11 11.52
C GLY A 82 8.91 -3.71 11.10
N GLU A 83 9.19 -3.29 9.87
CA GLU A 83 8.81 -1.97 9.36
C GLU A 83 7.31 -1.94 9.04
N LEU A 84 6.78 -2.97 8.38
CA LEU A 84 5.33 -3.07 8.11
C LEU A 84 4.50 -2.95 9.41
N LYS A 85 4.96 -3.57 10.50
CA LYS A 85 4.30 -3.47 11.80
C LYS A 85 4.26 -2.04 12.32
N ALA A 86 5.33 -1.26 12.16
CA ALA A 86 5.36 0.14 12.59
C ALA A 86 4.31 0.99 11.87
N TYR A 87 4.10 0.78 10.56
CA TYR A 87 3.06 1.49 9.80
C TYR A 87 1.64 1.09 10.21
N LEU A 88 1.40 -0.20 10.44
CA LEU A 88 0.11 -0.71 10.91
C LEU A 88 -0.19 -0.19 12.33
N ASP A 89 0.79 -0.23 13.22
CA ASP A 89 0.68 0.26 14.60
C ASP A 89 0.51 1.79 14.65
N ALA A 90 1.13 2.53 13.71
CA ALA A 90 0.97 3.97 13.58
C ALA A 90 -0.42 4.40 13.09
N LYS A 91 -1.25 3.47 12.60
CA LYS A 91 -2.64 3.75 12.17
C LYS A 91 -2.72 4.90 11.15
N VAL A 92 -1.83 4.89 10.15
CA VAL A 92 -1.81 5.88 9.06
C VAL A 92 -2.58 5.39 7.84
N HIS A 93 -3.18 6.33 7.09
CA HIS A 93 -3.64 6.06 5.73
C HIS A 93 -2.44 6.21 4.79
N LEU A 94 -1.78 5.11 4.46
CA LEU A 94 -0.56 5.10 3.64
C LEU A 94 -0.89 4.74 2.19
N PHE A 95 -0.59 5.63 1.25
CA PHE A 95 -0.71 5.41 -0.19
C PHE A 95 0.67 5.32 -0.85
N LEU A 96 0.96 4.17 -1.42
CA LEU A 96 2.24 3.85 -2.04
C LEU A 96 2.18 3.99 -3.54
N LEU A 97 3.10 4.81 -4.05
CA LEU A 97 3.36 4.94 -5.47
C LEU A 97 4.24 3.78 -5.95
N PRO A 98 4.18 3.42 -7.24
CA PRO A 98 5.22 2.63 -7.90
C PRO A 98 6.61 3.25 -7.69
N GLY A 99 7.62 2.42 -7.43
CA GLY A 99 8.97 2.91 -7.10
C GLY A 99 9.69 3.59 -8.27
N ASP A 100 9.55 3.05 -9.49
CA ASP A 100 10.26 3.49 -10.68
C ASP A 100 9.30 4.11 -11.72
N ILE A 101 8.72 5.27 -11.37
CA ILE A 101 7.88 6.05 -12.27
C ILE A 101 8.31 7.51 -12.33
N ALA A 102 8.12 8.09 -13.50
CA ALA A 102 8.41 9.49 -13.75
C ALA A 102 7.46 10.41 -12.96
N ARG A 103 7.91 11.63 -12.70
CA ARG A 103 7.13 12.64 -11.97
C ARG A 103 5.77 12.93 -12.61
N ALA A 104 5.69 12.99 -13.94
CA ALA A 104 4.42 13.19 -14.65
C ALA A 104 3.43 12.05 -14.37
N GLN A 105 3.91 10.81 -14.36
CA GLN A 105 3.09 9.64 -14.05
C GLN A 105 2.61 9.63 -12.59
N ILE A 106 3.39 10.20 -11.66
CA ILE A 106 2.94 10.40 -10.27
C ILE A 106 1.74 11.36 -10.25
N ILE A 107 1.83 12.49 -10.96
CA ILE A 107 0.71 13.44 -11.03
C ILE A 107 -0.52 12.77 -11.66
N GLU A 108 -0.36 12.01 -12.74
CA GLU A 108 -1.46 11.23 -13.34
C GLU A 108 -2.09 10.27 -12.33
N LEU A 109 -1.28 9.52 -11.58
CA LEU A 109 -1.78 8.58 -10.57
C LEU A 109 -2.54 9.31 -9.46
N LEU A 110 -2.01 10.42 -8.97
CA LEU A 110 -2.69 11.22 -7.95
C LEU A 110 -4.00 11.79 -8.51
N GLN A 111 -3.99 12.35 -9.72
CA GLN A 111 -5.17 12.90 -10.36
C GLN A 111 -6.29 11.87 -10.51
N VAL A 112 -5.96 10.66 -10.95
CA VAL A 112 -6.95 9.58 -11.14
C VAL A 112 -7.49 9.06 -9.81
N ASN A 113 -6.66 9.01 -8.76
CA ASN A 113 -7.01 8.33 -7.50
C ASN A 113 -7.42 9.29 -6.37
N LEU A 114 -7.24 10.61 -6.49
CA LEU A 114 -7.40 11.53 -5.36
C LEU A 114 -8.78 11.46 -4.69
N ARG A 115 -9.84 11.32 -5.49
CA ARG A 115 -11.21 11.17 -4.95
C ARG A 115 -11.33 9.94 -4.05
N GLU A 116 -10.78 8.81 -4.49
CA GLU A 116 -10.83 7.57 -3.73
C GLU A 116 -9.92 7.64 -2.50
N MET A 117 -8.72 8.24 -2.63
CA MET A 117 -7.83 8.49 -1.49
C MET A 117 -8.53 9.30 -0.40
N CYS A 118 -9.23 10.38 -0.78
CA CYS A 118 -9.98 11.21 0.16
C CYS A 118 -11.18 10.48 0.77
N THR A 119 -11.89 9.66 -0.01
CA THR A 119 -13.01 8.84 0.49
C THR A 119 -12.53 7.85 1.56
N LEU A 120 -11.43 7.14 1.29
CA LEU A 120 -10.82 6.21 2.23
C LEU A 120 -10.30 6.90 3.49
N ALA A 121 -9.69 8.08 3.34
CA ALA A 121 -9.24 8.89 4.48
C ALA A 121 -10.42 9.38 5.34
N ALA A 122 -11.50 9.83 4.70
CA ALA A 122 -12.71 10.28 5.39
C ALA A 122 -13.42 9.17 6.17
N ALA A 123 -13.30 7.92 5.72
CA ALA A 123 -13.80 6.75 6.44
C ALA A 123 -13.07 6.51 7.78
N ARG A 124 -11.88 7.09 7.97
CA ARG A 124 -11.06 6.98 9.20
C ARG A 124 -10.77 5.53 9.60
N ILE A 125 -10.58 4.67 8.60
CA ILE A 125 -10.11 3.29 8.74
C ILE A 125 -8.71 3.20 8.12
N PRO A 126 -7.64 3.38 8.91
CA PRO A 126 -6.27 3.36 8.41
C PRO A 126 -5.90 2.04 7.76
N ASN A 127 -5.18 2.11 6.64
CA ASN A 127 -4.69 0.93 5.92
C ASN A 127 -3.52 1.34 5.00
N VAL A 128 -2.87 0.34 4.43
CA VAL A 128 -1.82 0.48 3.42
C VAL A 128 -2.37 0.14 2.04
N TYR A 129 -2.20 1.09 1.13
CA TYR A 129 -2.77 1.08 -0.20
C TYR A 129 -1.70 1.25 -1.28
N TRP A 130 -1.89 0.63 -2.44
CA TRP A 130 -1.09 0.87 -3.65
C TRP A 130 -1.89 1.68 -4.65
N LEU A 131 -1.28 2.76 -5.13
CA LEU A 131 -1.83 3.50 -6.25
C LEU A 131 -1.45 2.81 -7.55
N THR A 132 -2.45 2.52 -8.37
CA THR A 132 -2.28 1.99 -9.72
C THR A 132 -3.01 2.88 -10.72
N ARG A 133 -2.74 2.68 -12.01
CA ARG A 133 -3.49 3.37 -13.08
C ARG A 133 -4.96 2.99 -13.12
N HIS A 134 -5.34 1.87 -12.51
CA HIS A 134 -6.70 1.32 -12.54
C HIS A 134 -7.46 1.53 -11.24
N GLY A 135 -6.84 2.15 -10.24
CA GLY A 135 -7.44 2.35 -8.92
C GLY A 135 -6.49 2.01 -7.78
N ILE A 136 -7.07 1.88 -6.60
CA ILE A 136 -6.36 1.65 -5.34
C ILE A 136 -6.47 0.17 -4.97
N GLU A 137 -5.35 -0.46 -4.61
CA GLU A 137 -5.31 -1.84 -4.13
C GLU A 137 -4.90 -1.88 -2.66
N THR A 138 -5.51 -2.75 -1.86
CA THR A 138 -5.07 -2.95 -0.47
C THR A 138 -3.83 -3.84 -0.39
N TYR A 139 -3.11 -3.78 0.73
CA TYR A 139 -2.03 -4.72 1.01
C TYR A 139 -2.48 -6.18 0.97
N GLU A 140 -3.66 -6.45 1.52
CA GLU A 140 -4.24 -7.78 1.58
C GLU A 140 -4.54 -8.33 0.17
N ASP A 141 -5.10 -7.52 -0.72
CA ASP A 141 -5.35 -7.91 -2.11
C ASP A 141 -4.07 -8.24 -2.85
N LYS A 142 -3.05 -7.39 -2.68
CA LYS A 142 -1.77 -7.53 -3.37
C LYS A 142 -0.96 -8.72 -2.86
N SER A 143 -0.91 -8.91 -1.54
CA SER A 143 -0.24 -10.06 -0.91
C SER A 143 -0.92 -11.38 -1.28
N SER A 144 -2.26 -11.40 -1.33
CA SER A 144 -3.05 -12.55 -1.77
C SER A 144 -2.78 -12.93 -3.23
N ARG A 145 -2.68 -11.93 -4.13
CA ARG A 145 -2.30 -12.16 -5.53
C ARG A 145 -0.87 -12.71 -5.68
N ARG A 146 0.09 -12.18 -4.92
CA ARG A 146 1.47 -12.71 -4.90
C ARG A 146 1.52 -14.16 -4.42
N ARG A 147 0.77 -14.52 -3.38
CA ARG A 147 0.69 -15.92 -2.90
C ARG A 147 0.13 -16.85 -3.99
N ARG A 148 -0.99 -16.47 -4.62
CA ARG A 148 -1.62 -17.26 -5.70
C ARG A 148 -0.71 -17.44 -6.92
N SER A 149 0.04 -16.41 -7.31
CA SER A 149 0.98 -16.53 -8.44
C SER A 149 2.20 -17.39 -8.10
N ASN A 150 2.67 -17.37 -6.86
CA ASN A 150 3.78 -18.21 -6.40
C ASN A 150 3.38 -19.70 -6.33
N THR A 151 2.16 -20.01 -5.86
CA THR A 151 1.62 -21.38 -5.87
C THR A 151 1.45 -21.93 -7.29
N ARG A 152 1.15 -21.08 -8.28
CA ARG A 152 1.07 -21.48 -9.70
C ARG A 152 2.46 -21.75 -10.31
N LYS A 153 3.50 -21.06 -9.85
CA LYS A 153 4.88 -21.24 -10.35
C LYS A 153 5.61 -22.41 -9.69
N ASN A 154 5.30 -22.71 -8.42
CA ASN A 154 5.79 -23.88 -7.70
C ASN A 154 4.60 -24.74 -7.23
N PRO A 155 4.02 -25.58 -8.12
CA PRO A 155 3.05 -26.56 -7.67
C PRO A 155 3.73 -27.52 -6.69
N VAL A 156 3.18 -27.64 -5.47
CA VAL A 156 3.59 -28.65 -4.50
C VAL A 156 3.51 -30.01 -5.21
N PRO A 157 4.58 -30.82 -5.25
CA PRO A 157 4.52 -32.11 -5.90
C PRO A 157 3.48 -32.95 -5.15
N ARG A 158 2.41 -33.35 -5.86
CA ARG A 158 1.46 -34.34 -5.34
C ARG A 158 2.27 -35.55 -4.92
N GLN A 159 2.34 -35.81 -3.61
CA GLN A 159 2.82 -37.10 -3.12
C GLN A 159 1.95 -38.15 -3.80
N ARG A 160 2.55 -38.93 -4.69
CA ARG A 160 1.92 -40.13 -5.25
C ARG A 160 1.66 -41.04 -4.05
N GLU A 161 0.39 -41.21 -3.70
CA GLU A 161 -0.04 -42.28 -2.82
C GLU A 161 0.55 -43.59 -3.36
N ARG A 162 1.47 -44.17 -2.60
CA ARG A 162 1.96 -45.53 -2.84
C ARG A 162 0.77 -46.45 -2.57
N VAL A 163 0.10 -46.86 -3.63
CA VAL A 163 -0.87 -47.96 -3.58
C VAL A 163 -0.08 -49.22 -3.19
N SER A 164 -0.37 -49.74 -1.99
CA SER A 164 0.18 -50.99 -1.48
C SER A 164 -0.44 -52.16 -2.26
N PRO A 165 0.35 -53.14 -2.76
CA PRO A 165 -0.19 -54.29 -3.45
C PRO A 165 -0.60 -55.32 -2.40
N SER A 166 -1.88 -55.34 -2.06
CA SER A 166 -2.49 -56.42 -1.29
C SER A 166 -3.82 -56.79 -1.95
N GLN A 167 -4.01 -58.09 -2.15
CA GLN A 167 -5.23 -58.76 -2.60
C GLN A 167 -5.42 -58.90 -4.12
N ARG A 168 -4.75 -59.91 -4.68
CA ARG A 168 -5.34 -60.71 -5.76
C ARG A 168 -4.98 -62.18 -5.55
N SER A 169 -5.88 -62.92 -4.90
CA SER A 169 -6.30 -64.26 -5.33
C SER A 169 -7.23 -64.88 -4.29
N ALA A 170 -8.54 -64.76 -4.52
CA ALA A 170 -9.50 -65.71 -3.97
C ALA A 170 -10.72 -65.79 -4.91
N ARG A 171 -10.92 -66.99 -5.45
CA ARG A 171 -12.20 -67.55 -5.94
C ARG A 171 -12.83 -66.91 -7.19
N SER A 172 -12.89 -67.71 -8.26
CA SER A 172 -14.19 -68.13 -8.75
C SER A 172 -14.15 -69.59 -9.20
N ARG A 173 -15.17 -70.34 -8.76
CA ARG A 173 -15.51 -71.72 -9.11
C ARG A 173 -16.68 -71.66 -10.10
N LYS A 174 -16.84 -72.74 -10.88
CA LYS A 174 -18.08 -73.22 -11.55
C LYS A 174 -18.54 -72.42 -12.78
N SER A 175 -19.12 -72.97 -13.85
CA SER A 175 -19.47 -74.35 -14.27
C SER A 175 -19.83 -74.26 -15.76
N GLY A 176 -19.68 -75.36 -16.50
CA GLY A 176 -20.11 -75.52 -17.89
C GLY A 176 -19.45 -76.73 -18.50
#